data_AF-A0A2N2URK9-F1
#
_entry.id   AF-A0A2N2URK9-F1
#
_cell.length_a   1.000
_cell.length_b   1.000
_cell.length_c   1.000
_cell.angle_alpha   90.00
_cell.angle_beta   90.00
_cell.angle_gamma   90.00
#
_symmetry.space_group_name_H-M   'P 1'
#
loop_
_entity.id
_entity.type
_entity.pdbx_description
1 polymer ?
#
loop_
_entity_poly.entity_id
_entity_poly.type
_entity_poly.pdbx_seq_one_letter_code
_entity_poly.pdbx_strand_id
1 'polypeptide(L)'
;ACGADKGSDSSILAVEIDRSTSCALDGMLLADYPGPKAQIHFDGLTQPEFFCDTVEMFSIYLNPEQARRVSAMYVQDMAKADWDNPKGHWIDARTATYVHGSKRTGSMGPTIASFASADDARKFADAEGGKVLRFDEVTPDMAILDGGALHDQRM
;
A
#
# COMPACT_ATOMS: atom_id res chain seq x y z
N ALA A 1 -7.86 -39.39 24.77
CA ALA A 1 -8.15 -38.00 25.17
C ALA A 1 -7.68 -37.08 24.06
N CYS A 2 -8.55 -36.14 23.67
CA CYS A 2 -8.36 -35.04 22.72
C CYS A 2 -7.03 -34.29 22.97
N GLY A 3 -6.40 -33.58 22.05
CA GLY A 3 -6.72 -33.08 20.73
C GLY A 3 -5.60 -32.09 20.41
N ALA A 4 -5.08 -32.08 19.18
CA ALA A 4 -4.14 -31.07 18.74
C ALA A 4 -4.68 -30.50 17.43
N ASP A 5 -5.63 -29.58 17.56
CA ASP A 5 -5.95 -28.59 16.54
C ASP A 5 -4.68 -27.79 16.26
N LYS A 6 -3.92 -28.22 15.25
CA LYS A 6 -3.01 -27.33 14.56
C LYS A 6 -3.90 -26.45 13.70
N GLY A 7 -4.22 -25.26 14.21
CA GLY A 7 -4.82 -24.20 13.41
C GLY A 7 -4.04 -24.11 12.10
N SER A 8 -4.72 -24.39 11.00
CA SER A 8 -4.20 -24.18 9.66
C SER A 8 -4.09 -22.68 9.47
N ASP A 9 -2.92 -22.12 9.80
CA ASP A 9 -2.56 -20.79 9.35
C ASP A 9 -2.26 -20.93 7.85
N SER A 10 -3.33 -20.92 7.05
CA SER A 10 -3.23 -20.78 5.61
C SER A 10 -2.64 -19.40 5.38
N SER A 11 -1.32 -19.32 5.31
CA SER A 11 -0.61 -18.08 5.00
C SER A 11 -1.07 -17.65 3.61
N ILE A 12 -2.02 -16.72 3.55
CA ILE A 12 -2.41 -16.07 2.32
C ILE A 12 -1.14 -15.44 1.74
N LEU A 13 -0.89 -15.63 0.46
CA LEU A 13 0.30 -15.11 -0.20
C LEU A 13 -0.10 -13.93 -1.08
N ALA A 14 0.84 -13.01 -1.25
CA ALA A 14 0.70 -11.94 -2.23
C ALA A 14 0.53 -12.52 -3.64
N VAL A 15 -0.36 -11.92 -4.41
CA VAL A 15 -0.59 -12.24 -5.82
C VAL A 15 0.16 -11.24 -6.69
N GLU A 16 0.82 -11.73 -7.72
CA GLU A 16 1.55 -10.87 -8.66
C GLU A 16 0.58 -10.16 -9.62
N ILE A 17 0.92 -8.94 -10.01
CA ILE A 17 0.14 -8.18 -11.00
C ILE A 17 0.46 -8.62 -12.42
N ASP A 18 -0.53 -8.52 -13.30
CA ASP A 18 -0.37 -8.65 -14.75
C ASP A 18 -0.86 -7.39 -15.48
N ARG A 19 -0.77 -7.40 -16.81
CA ARG A 19 -1.18 -6.26 -17.66
C ARG A 19 -2.70 -6.00 -17.66
N SER A 20 -3.51 -6.95 -17.18
CA SER A 20 -4.95 -6.82 -17.05
C SER A 20 -5.40 -6.49 -15.63
N THR A 21 -4.46 -6.40 -14.68
CA THR A 21 -4.79 -6.13 -13.29
C THR A 21 -5.20 -4.67 -13.14
N SER A 22 -6.47 -4.47 -12.78
CA SER A 22 -7.07 -3.15 -12.58
C SER A 22 -7.23 -2.83 -11.09
N CYS A 23 -7.16 -1.55 -10.76
CA CYS A 23 -7.43 -1.05 -9.43
C CYS A 23 -8.92 -1.23 -9.09
N ALA A 24 -9.20 -1.68 -7.88
CA ALA A 24 -10.55 -1.90 -7.40
C ALA A 24 -11.34 -0.61 -7.19
N LEU A 25 -10.65 0.53 -7.06
CA LEU A 25 -11.27 1.82 -6.77
C LEU A 25 -11.64 2.61 -8.03
N ASP A 26 -10.72 2.74 -8.97
CA ASP A 26 -10.86 3.61 -10.15
C ASP A 26 -10.85 2.85 -11.50
N GLY A 27 -10.53 1.55 -11.49
CA GLY A 27 -10.46 0.70 -12.68
C GLY A 27 -9.20 0.90 -13.54
N MET A 28 -8.22 1.71 -13.10
CA MET A 28 -6.97 1.93 -13.84
C MET A 28 -6.07 0.69 -13.83
N LEU A 29 -5.33 0.46 -14.92
CA LEU A 29 -4.43 -0.69 -15.04
C LEU A 29 -3.14 -0.46 -14.24
N LEU A 30 -2.87 -1.28 -13.24
CA LEU A 30 -1.75 -1.09 -12.31
C LEU A 30 -0.39 -1.02 -13.00
N ALA A 31 -0.21 -1.78 -14.08
CA ALA A 31 1.05 -1.87 -14.82
C ALA A 31 1.44 -0.58 -15.55
N ASP A 32 0.50 0.38 -15.71
CA ASP A 32 0.70 1.60 -16.48
C ASP A 32 1.11 2.81 -15.62
N TYR A 33 1.13 2.66 -14.29
CA TYR A 33 1.35 3.78 -13.37
C TYR A 33 2.53 3.56 -12.41
N PRO A 34 3.28 4.63 -12.08
CA PRO A 34 4.41 4.57 -11.17
C PRO A 34 3.98 4.44 -9.69
N GLY A 35 4.95 4.19 -8.82
CA GLY A 35 4.78 4.19 -7.36
C GLY A 35 4.25 2.87 -6.79
N PRO A 36 4.30 2.73 -5.46
CA PRO A 36 3.99 1.46 -4.79
C PRO A 36 2.56 1.01 -5.06
N LYS A 37 2.41 -0.25 -5.48
CA LYS A 37 1.12 -0.93 -5.57
C LYS A 37 0.78 -1.60 -4.26
N ALA A 38 -0.51 -1.77 -4.04
CA ALA A 38 -1.03 -2.43 -2.84
C ALA A 38 -2.09 -3.46 -3.19
N GLN A 39 -2.28 -4.44 -2.31
CA GLN A 39 -3.33 -5.43 -2.42
C GLN A 39 -3.88 -5.79 -1.04
N ILE A 40 -5.20 -5.93 -0.95
CA ILE A 40 -5.90 -6.33 0.27
C ILE A 40 -6.64 -7.64 0.01
N HIS A 41 -6.39 -8.62 0.87
CA HIS A 41 -7.15 -9.87 0.91
C HIS A 41 -8.24 -9.74 1.97
N PHE A 42 -9.50 -9.75 1.53
CA PHE A 42 -10.67 -9.68 2.40
C PHE A 42 -11.24 -11.06 2.69
N ASP A 43 -11.78 -11.25 3.91
CA ASP A 43 -12.47 -12.48 4.28
C ASP A 43 -13.63 -12.75 3.30
N GLY A 44 -13.66 -13.95 2.73
CA GLY A 44 -14.72 -14.38 1.80
C GLY A 44 -14.46 -14.09 0.32
N LEU A 45 -13.35 -13.43 -0.03
CA LEU A 45 -12.90 -13.32 -1.42
C LEU A 45 -11.76 -14.29 -1.71
N THR A 46 -11.80 -14.93 -2.88
CA THR A 46 -10.74 -15.83 -3.35
C THR A 46 -9.54 -15.06 -3.92
N GLN A 47 -9.77 -13.86 -4.45
CA GLN A 47 -8.75 -13.01 -5.05
C GLN A 47 -8.62 -11.71 -4.26
N PRO A 48 -7.42 -11.13 -4.17
CA PRO A 48 -7.24 -9.82 -3.55
C PRO A 48 -7.88 -8.72 -4.38
N GLU A 49 -8.19 -7.62 -3.71
CA GLU A 49 -8.46 -6.34 -4.34
C GLU A 49 -7.14 -5.58 -4.47
N PHE A 50 -6.84 -5.11 -5.68
CA PHE A 50 -5.63 -4.38 -6.00
C PHE A 50 -5.88 -2.87 -5.98
N PHE A 51 -4.85 -2.11 -5.62
CA PHE A 51 -4.87 -0.65 -5.55
C PHE A 51 -3.67 -0.09 -6.30
N CYS A 52 -3.91 0.97 -7.09
CA CYS A 52 -2.86 1.60 -7.89
C CYS A 52 -1.93 2.46 -7.04
N ASP A 53 -2.37 2.84 -5.84
CA ASP A 53 -1.57 3.54 -4.84
C ASP A 53 -1.84 2.99 -3.42
N THR A 54 -0.80 3.00 -2.59
CA THR A 54 -0.90 2.79 -1.14
C THR A 54 -1.84 3.79 -0.44
N VAL A 55 -2.00 5.01 -0.96
CA VAL A 55 -2.96 5.99 -0.43
C VAL A 55 -4.38 5.44 -0.51
N GLU A 56 -4.76 4.81 -1.63
CA GLU A 56 -6.07 4.18 -1.80
C GLU A 56 -6.25 3.00 -0.83
N MET A 57 -5.22 2.17 -0.69
CA MET A 57 -5.26 1.07 0.29
C MET A 57 -5.53 1.58 1.70
N PHE A 58 -4.84 2.63 2.15
CA PHE A 58 -5.08 3.23 3.47
C PHE A 58 -6.45 3.90 3.56
N SER A 59 -6.90 4.58 2.50
CA SER A 59 -8.23 5.20 2.44
C SER A 59 -9.33 4.15 2.64
N ILE A 60 -9.21 2.98 2.01
CA ILE A 60 -10.18 1.88 2.18
C ILE A 60 -10.03 1.24 3.57
N TYR A 61 -8.80 0.97 4.00
CA TYR A 61 -8.54 0.27 5.26
C TYR A 61 -8.99 1.08 6.50
N LEU A 62 -8.80 2.40 6.47
CA LEU A 62 -9.11 3.29 7.59
C LEU A 62 -10.56 3.80 7.56
N ASN A 63 -11.34 3.51 6.51
CA ASN A 63 -12.72 3.97 6.41
C ASN A 63 -13.67 3.03 7.20
N PRO A 64 -14.29 3.52 8.30
CA PRO A 64 -15.15 2.68 9.13
C PRO A 64 -16.44 2.23 8.42
N GLU A 65 -16.94 2.98 7.44
CA GLU A 65 -18.15 2.59 6.70
C GLU A 65 -17.90 1.44 5.72
N GLN A 66 -16.65 1.27 5.28
CA GLN A 66 -16.21 0.21 4.39
C GLN A 66 -15.45 -0.89 5.13
N ALA A 67 -15.52 -0.90 6.47
CA ALA A 67 -14.79 -1.82 7.32
C ALA A 67 -15.17 -3.28 7.05
N ARG A 68 -14.38 -3.91 6.18
CA ARG A 68 -14.42 -5.34 5.89
C ARG A 68 -13.29 -6.02 6.63
N ARG A 69 -13.50 -7.29 7.00
CA ARG A 69 -12.45 -8.07 7.66
C ARG A 69 -11.33 -8.33 6.66
N VAL A 70 -10.14 -7.85 7.01
CA VAL A 70 -8.92 -7.99 6.21
C VAL A 70 -8.14 -9.19 6.74
N SER A 71 -7.95 -10.18 5.89
CA SER A 71 -7.17 -11.38 6.19
C SER A 71 -5.66 -11.13 6.00
N ALA A 72 -5.27 -10.39 4.95
CA ALA A 72 -3.88 -10.02 4.67
C ALA A 72 -3.78 -8.73 3.85
N MET A 73 -2.68 -8.00 3.95
CA MET A 73 -2.38 -6.82 3.13
C MET A 73 -0.93 -6.82 2.70
N TYR A 74 -0.70 -6.51 1.43
CA TYR A 74 0.65 -6.42 0.89
C TYR A 74 0.87 -5.11 0.14
N VAL A 75 2.08 -4.59 0.25
CA VAL A 75 2.58 -3.43 -0.48
C VAL A 75 3.92 -3.77 -1.10
N GLN A 76 4.38 -3.00 -2.07
CA GLN A 76 5.67 -3.22 -2.70
C GLN A 76 6.81 -2.55 -1.94
N ASP A 77 7.95 -3.23 -1.81
CA ASP A 77 9.17 -2.67 -1.25
C ASP A 77 9.87 -1.77 -2.27
N MET A 78 9.68 -0.45 -2.16
CA MET A 78 10.21 0.54 -3.10
C MET A 78 11.72 0.77 -2.98
N ALA A 79 12.40 0.11 -2.03
CA ALA A 79 13.86 0.01 -2.05
C ALA A 79 14.37 -0.98 -3.10
N LYS A 80 13.51 -1.89 -3.59
CA LYS A 80 13.87 -2.96 -4.53
C LYS A 80 13.08 -2.91 -5.82
N ALA A 81 11.80 -2.55 -5.74
CA ALA A 81 10.94 -2.39 -6.91
C ALA A 81 11.36 -1.15 -7.72
N ASP A 82 11.21 -1.24 -9.04
CA ASP A 82 11.34 -0.10 -9.93
C ASP A 82 10.18 0.87 -9.68
N TRP A 83 10.47 2.16 -9.48
CA TRP A 83 9.41 3.13 -9.20
C TRP A 83 8.50 3.40 -10.39
N ASP A 84 9.04 3.43 -11.61
CA ASP A 84 8.30 3.81 -12.81
C ASP A 84 7.56 2.61 -13.41
N ASN A 85 8.03 1.38 -13.12
CA ASN A 85 7.38 0.13 -13.54
C ASN A 85 7.42 -0.93 -12.43
N PRO A 86 6.66 -0.74 -11.34
CA PRO A 86 6.80 -1.50 -10.11
C PRO A 86 6.23 -2.92 -10.26
N LYS A 87 7.07 -3.93 -10.00
CA LYS A 87 6.73 -5.36 -10.09
C LYS A 87 7.35 -6.15 -8.95
N GLY A 88 6.65 -7.18 -8.48
CA GLY A 88 7.12 -8.04 -7.42
C GLY A 88 7.38 -7.31 -6.10
N HIS A 89 8.29 -7.88 -5.30
CA HIS A 89 8.76 -7.30 -4.03
C HIS A 89 7.65 -7.01 -3.01
N TRP A 90 6.63 -7.86 -2.98
CA TRP A 90 5.54 -7.79 -2.02
C TRP A 90 6.02 -8.07 -0.60
N ILE A 91 5.64 -7.18 0.32
CA ILE A 91 5.90 -7.26 1.76
C ILE A 91 4.61 -7.07 2.53
N ASP A 92 4.54 -7.61 3.75
CA ASP A 92 3.39 -7.41 4.63
C ASP A 92 3.25 -5.93 5.00
N ALA A 93 2.11 -5.34 4.63
CA ALA A 93 1.81 -3.93 4.85
C ALA A 93 1.85 -3.54 6.34
N ARG A 94 1.38 -4.42 7.24
CA ARG A 94 1.33 -4.13 8.69
C ARG A 94 2.72 -4.03 9.31
N THR A 95 3.71 -4.68 8.71
CA THR A 95 5.11 -4.67 9.18
C THR A 95 5.99 -3.68 8.43
N ALA A 96 5.50 -3.14 7.32
CA ALA A 96 6.23 -2.20 6.49
C ALA A 96 6.44 -0.85 7.18
N THR A 97 7.42 -0.11 6.68
CA THR A 97 7.66 1.29 7.03
C THR A 97 7.27 2.16 5.84
N TYR A 98 6.67 3.31 6.13
CA TYR A 98 6.10 4.20 5.14
C TYR A 98 6.79 5.56 5.15
N VAL A 99 6.82 6.26 4.03
CA VAL A 99 7.26 7.66 3.92
C VAL A 99 6.17 8.48 3.26
N HIS A 100 5.61 9.42 4.01
CA HIS A 100 4.57 10.33 3.54
C HIS A 100 5.14 11.72 3.26
N GLY A 101 4.65 12.40 2.22
CA GLY A 101 5.07 13.75 1.86
C GLY A 101 6.44 13.84 1.17
N SER A 102 6.86 12.77 0.49
CA SER A 102 8.04 12.79 -0.36
C SER A 102 7.80 13.54 -1.66
N LYS A 103 8.85 13.93 -2.37
CA LYS A 103 8.76 14.54 -3.71
C LYS A 103 8.35 13.54 -4.80
N ARG A 104 8.48 12.23 -4.56
CA ARG A 104 8.09 11.21 -5.52
C ARG A 104 6.59 11.03 -5.53
N THR A 105 6.04 10.82 -6.71
CA THR A 105 4.61 10.65 -6.95
C THR A 105 4.30 9.23 -7.40
N GLY A 106 3.11 8.76 -7.06
CA GLY A 106 2.51 7.52 -7.55
C GLY A 106 1.52 7.78 -8.68
N SER A 107 0.56 6.88 -8.83
CA SER A 107 -0.45 6.89 -9.89
C SER A 107 -1.29 8.18 -9.91
N MET A 108 -1.60 8.73 -8.74
CA MET A 108 -2.54 9.84 -8.56
C MET A 108 -1.90 11.11 -7.99
N GLY A 109 -0.57 11.23 -8.00
CA GLY A 109 0.16 12.37 -7.42
C GLY A 109 0.93 11.98 -6.16
N PRO A 110 0.92 12.81 -5.09
CA PRO A 110 1.61 12.47 -3.84
C PRO A 110 1.18 11.10 -3.32
N THR A 111 2.16 10.27 -2.97
CA THR A 111 1.96 8.88 -2.55
C THR A 111 2.63 8.61 -1.20
N ILE A 112 2.31 7.47 -0.59
CA ILE A 112 2.97 6.96 0.61
C ILE A 112 3.94 5.84 0.20
N ALA A 113 5.22 6.18 0.06
CA ALA A 113 6.24 5.19 -0.29
C ALA A 113 6.33 4.09 0.79
N SER A 114 6.45 2.82 0.39
CA SER A 114 6.51 1.67 1.31
C SER A 114 7.83 0.91 1.21
N PHE A 115 8.35 0.49 2.37
CA PHE A 115 9.67 -0.13 2.51
C PHE A 115 9.64 -1.29 3.49
N ALA A 116 10.45 -2.32 3.21
CA ALA A 116 10.61 -3.47 4.12
C ALA A 116 11.40 -3.11 5.39
N SER A 117 12.26 -2.10 5.31
CA SER A 117 13.15 -1.68 6.40
C SER A 117 13.02 -0.19 6.70
N ALA A 118 13.06 0.13 8.00
CA ALA A 118 13.11 1.51 8.45
C ALA A 118 14.39 2.24 8.02
N ASP A 119 15.50 1.53 7.81
CA ASP A 119 16.73 2.13 7.29
C ASP A 119 16.57 2.62 5.85
N ASP A 120 15.90 1.84 5.01
CA ASP A 120 15.69 2.21 3.61
C ASP A 120 14.65 3.32 3.48
N ALA A 121 13.60 3.29 4.32
CA ALA A 121 12.65 4.40 4.45
C ALA A 121 13.35 5.70 4.88
N ARG A 122 14.28 5.64 5.83
CA ARG A 122 15.06 6.83 6.25
C ARG A 122 15.93 7.37 5.12
N LYS A 123 16.69 6.52 4.44
CA LYS A 123 17.52 6.94 3.29
C LYS A 123 16.67 7.59 2.20
N PHE A 124 15.49 7.02 1.92
CA PHE A 124 14.56 7.60 0.97
C PHE A 124 14.05 8.97 1.42
N ALA A 125 13.64 9.10 2.68
CA ALA A 125 13.20 10.38 3.25
C ALA A 125 14.33 11.44 3.25
N ASP A 126 15.58 11.04 3.48
CA ASP A 126 16.73 11.95 3.41
C ASP A 126 16.99 12.47 1.98
N ALA A 127 16.72 11.64 0.97
CA ALA A 127 16.93 11.99 -0.44
C ALA A 127 15.73 12.76 -1.05
N GLU A 128 14.52 12.25 -0.85
CA GLU A 128 13.29 12.71 -1.49
C GLU A 128 12.43 13.60 -0.59
N GLY A 129 12.80 13.74 0.68
CA GLY A 129 11.99 14.38 1.71
C GLY A 129 10.86 13.49 2.23
N GLY A 130 10.10 14.04 3.18
CA GLY A 130 8.95 13.37 3.79
C GLY A 130 9.19 12.92 5.22
N LYS A 131 8.18 12.27 5.79
CA LYS A 131 8.18 11.76 7.17
C LYS A 131 8.07 10.24 7.15
N VAL A 132 9.00 9.59 7.85
CA VAL A 132 8.96 8.14 8.08
C VAL A 132 7.89 7.83 9.12
N LEU A 133 7.03 6.86 8.82
CA LEU A 133 5.87 6.45 9.60
C LEU A 133 5.80 4.92 9.66
N ARG A 134 5.31 4.38 10.77
CA ARG A 134 4.85 2.99 10.86
C ARG A 134 3.42 2.88 10.34
N PHE A 135 2.98 1.65 10.07
CA PHE A 135 1.63 1.36 9.59
C PHE A 135 0.52 1.98 10.47
N ASP A 136 0.68 1.92 11.78
CA ASP A 136 -0.26 2.43 12.79
C ASP A 136 -0.20 3.95 13.00
N GLU A 137 0.80 4.62 12.42
CA GLU A 137 0.94 6.08 12.46
C GLU A 137 0.28 6.78 11.25
N VAL A 138 -0.13 6.01 10.22
CA VAL A 138 -0.86 6.55 9.08
C VAL A 138 -2.31 6.82 9.48
N THR A 139 -2.74 8.07 9.36
CA THR A 139 -4.10 8.51 9.72
C THR A 139 -4.96 8.73 8.47
N PRO A 140 -6.30 8.74 8.60
CA PRO A 140 -7.21 9.03 7.49
C PRO A 140 -6.88 10.36 6.77
N ASP A 141 -6.46 11.37 7.52
CA ASP A 141 -6.09 12.69 6.97
C ASP A 141 -4.86 12.65 6.06
N MET A 142 -4.02 11.62 6.16
CA MET A 142 -2.86 11.39 5.29
C MET A 142 -3.21 10.54 4.06
N ALA A 143 -4.40 9.93 4.05
CA ALA A 143 -4.86 9.01 3.00
C ALA A 143 -6.04 9.59 2.22
N ILE A 144 -6.02 10.90 1.96
CA ILE A 144 -7.07 11.60 1.22
C ILE A 144 -6.84 11.43 -0.28
N LEU A 145 -7.89 11.09 -1.02
CA LEU A 145 -7.87 10.82 -2.46
C LEU A 145 -8.07 12.07 -3.33
N ASP A 146 -7.56 13.21 -2.88
CA ASP A 146 -7.67 14.50 -3.58
C ASP A 146 -6.48 14.77 -4.52
N GLY A 147 -5.54 13.82 -4.61
CA GLY A 147 -4.30 13.98 -5.37
C GLY A 147 -3.36 15.05 -4.79
N GLY A 148 -3.51 15.41 -3.51
CA GLY A 148 -2.74 16.45 -2.85
C GLY A 148 -3.14 17.88 -3.22
N ALA A 149 -4.26 18.07 -3.95
CA ALA A 149 -4.70 19.38 -4.40
C ALA A 149 -5.11 20.34 -3.27
N LEU A 150 -5.47 19.84 -2.07
CA LEU A 150 -5.85 20.69 -0.94
C LEU A 150 -4.66 21.33 -0.20
N HIS A 151 -3.44 20.85 -0.39
CA HIS A 151 -2.27 21.38 0.33
C HIS A 151 -1.65 22.62 -0.33
N ASP A 152 -2.17 23.08 -1.47
CA ASP A 152 -1.74 24.32 -2.15
C ASP A 152 -2.42 25.59 -1.58
N GLN A 153 -2.91 25.54 -0.33
CA GLN A 153 -3.33 26.73 0.42
C GLN A 153 -2.16 27.40 1.14
N ARG A 154 -1.11 27.77 0.40
CA ARG A 154 -0.19 28.83 0.84
C ARG A 154 0.22 29.71 -0.35
N MET A 155 -0.44 30.87 -0.41
CA MET A 155 0.03 32.07 -1.10
C MET A 155 1.42 32.50 -0.63
#